data_AF-A0A3B9MJC2-F1
#
_entry.id   AF-A0A3B9MJC2-F1
#
_cell.length_a   1.000
_cell.length_b   1.000
_cell.length_c   1.000
_cell.angle_alpha   90.00
_cell.angle_beta   90.00
_cell.angle_gamma   90.00
#
_symmetry.space_group_name_H-M   'P 1'
#
loop_
_entity.id
_entity.type
_entity.pdbx_description
1 polymer ?
#
loop_
_entity_poly.entity_id
_entity_poly.type
_entity_poly.pdbx_seq_one_letter_code
_entity_poly.pdbx_strand_id
1 'polypeptide(L)'
;MAYGSAIGTSTLGGAHPLSVPIVRLNEFVPDTQQIGRGVIISQPGADQLLENNKQTLIAEFVQRSRFLTVFPISMTAAQFVDTLNANAGGALSQSERDQLVSDLTSGAKTRAQVLRAVAEDPDLFAAESNRAFVLTQYFGYLRRNPNDAPDSDYTGYGFWLGKLNQFKRQLC
;
A
#
# COMPACT_ATOMS: atom_id res chain seq x y z
N MET A 1 -1.03 4.40 -0.03
CA MET A 1 -1.75 3.16 -0.39
C MET A 1 -0.91 2.41 -1.42
N ALA A 2 -0.52 1.16 -1.16
CA ALA A 2 0.12 0.32 -2.17
C ALA A 2 -0.93 -0.63 -2.76
N TYR A 3 -1.10 -0.63 -4.09
CA TYR A 3 -2.01 -1.54 -4.80
C TYR A 3 -1.25 -2.59 -5.60
N GLY A 4 0.03 -2.79 -5.25
CA GLY A 4 0.96 -3.67 -5.93
C GLY A 4 2.40 -3.40 -5.50
N SER A 5 3.30 -4.22 -6.02
CA SER A 5 4.75 -4.10 -5.82
C SER A 5 5.44 -3.72 -7.12
N ALA A 6 6.54 -2.99 -7.02
CA ALA A 6 7.53 -2.87 -8.09
C ALA A 6 8.61 -3.94 -7.90
N ILE A 7 9.33 -4.27 -8.98
CA ILE A 7 10.51 -5.13 -8.92
C ILE A 7 11.74 -4.22 -8.95
N GLY A 8 12.45 -4.18 -7.83
CA GLY A 8 13.77 -3.58 -7.70
C GLY A 8 14.89 -4.61 -7.92
N THR A 9 16.11 -4.14 -8.09
CA THR A 9 17.31 -5.00 -8.05
C THR A 9 17.97 -4.86 -6.69
N SER A 10 18.50 -5.95 -6.13
CA SER A 10 19.36 -5.95 -4.95
C SER A 10 20.61 -6.76 -5.26
N THR A 11 21.75 -6.33 -4.77
CA THR A 11 23.04 -7.05 -4.86
C THR A 11 23.44 -7.70 -3.55
N LEU A 12 22.60 -7.61 -2.51
CA LEU A 12 22.83 -8.27 -1.22
C LEU A 12 22.92 -9.79 -1.38
N GLY A 13 24.11 -10.37 -1.15
CA GLY A 13 24.31 -11.81 -1.33
C GLY A 13 24.28 -12.27 -2.79
N GLY A 14 24.47 -11.35 -3.75
CA GLY A 14 24.38 -11.59 -5.19
C GLY A 14 23.23 -10.81 -5.84
N ALA A 15 23.33 -10.55 -7.15
CA ALA A 15 22.30 -9.82 -7.89
C ALA A 15 21.01 -10.64 -8.01
N HIS A 16 19.89 -10.09 -7.52
CA HIS A 16 18.57 -10.73 -7.57
C HIS A 16 17.44 -9.69 -7.62
N PRO A 17 16.26 -10.06 -8.17
CA PRO A 17 15.08 -9.22 -8.08
C PRO A 17 14.56 -9.17 -6.63
N LEU A 18 14.14 -7.98 -6.20
CA LEU A 18 13.53 -7.73 -4.91
C LEU A 18 12.16 -7.07 -5.14
N SER A 19 11.10 -7.72 -4.67
CA SER A 19 9.79 -7.05 -4.61
C SER A 19 9.89 -5.88 -3.63
N VAL A 20 9.40 -4.70 -4.00
CA VAL A 20 9.38 -3.50 -3.16
C VAL A 20 8.03 -2.79 -3.30
N PRO A 21 7.51 -2.11 -2.26
CA PRO A 21 6.27 -1.37 -2.41
C PRO A 21 6.40 -0.30 -3.51
N ILE A 22 5.37 -0.18 -4.33
CA ILE A 22 5.38 0.67 -5.53
C ILE A 22 5.34 2.19 -5.25
N VAL A 23 5.09 2.54 -3.98
CA VAL A 23 4.93 3.91 -3.47
C VAL A 23 6.26 4.64 -3.49
N ARG A 24 6.25 5.89 -3.96
CA ARG A 24 7.40 6.79 -3.99
C ARG A 24 7.25 7.92 -2.97
N LEU A 25 8.37 8.54 -2.59
CA LEU A 25 8.40 9.63 -1.60
C LEU A 25 7.46 10.79 -1.98
N ASN A 26 7.48 11.18 -3.26
CA ASN A 26 6.68 12.29 -3.79
C ASN A 26 5.17 12.01 -3.79
N GLU A 27 4.75 10.75 -3.72
CA GLU A 27 3.35 10.35 -3.50
C GLU A 27 3.06 10.26 -2.00
N PHE A 28 3.98 9.70 -1.22
CA PHE A 28 3.78 9.41 0.20
C PHE A 28 3.58 10.66 1.06
N VAL A 29 4.41 11.69 0.86
CA VAL A 29 4.39 12.91 1.68
C VAL A 29 3.06 13.67 1.55
N PRO A 30 2.57 14.03 0.34
CA PRO A 30 1.30 14.73 0.20
C PRO A 30 0.12 13.87 0.69
N ASP A 31 0.10 12.56 0.42
CA ASP A 31 -0.95 11.66 0.89
C ASP A 31 -1.04 11.66 2.44
N THR A 32 0.10 11.64 3.12
CA THR A 32 0.16 11.67 4.58
C THR A 32 -0.33 13.01 5.14
N GLN A 33 0.05 14.12 4.50
CA GLN A 33 -0.41 15.46 4.89
C GLN A 33 -1.92 15.61 4.72
N GLN A 34 -2.50 15.06 3.65
CA GLN A 34 -3.93 15.08 3.41
C GLN A 34 -4.70 14.31 4.49
N ILE A 35 -4.23 13.11 4.86
CA ILE A 35 -4.83 12.32 5.94
C ILE A 35 -4.83 13.10 7.26
N GLY A 36 -3.71 13.72 7.62
CA GLY A 36 -3.56 14.45 8.88
C GLY A 36 -4.15 15.87 8.90
N ARG A 37 -4.67 16.37 7.78
CA ARG A 37 -5.07 17.78 7.65
C ARG A 37 -6.16 18.15 8.65
N GLY A 38 -5.83 19.08 9.55
CA GLY A 38 -6.76 19.59 10.57
C GLY A 38 -7.04 18.61 11.71
N VAL A 39 -6.44 17.42 11.71
CA VAL A 39 -6.63 16.42 12.77
C VAL A 39 -5.75 16.80 13.95
N ILE A 40 -6.38 17.09 15.09
CA ILE A 40 -5.71 17.30 16.37
C ILE A 40 -6.15 16.18 17.31
N ILE A 41 -5.20 15.37 17.74
CA ILE A 41 -5.46 14.21 18.61
C ILE A 41 -6.12 14.68 19.92
N SER A 42 -7.06 13.88 20.43
CA SER A 42 -7.82 14.14 21.65
C SER A 42 -8.79 15.32 21.60
N GLN A 43 -9.08 15.87 20.41
CA GLN A 43 -10.16 16.84 20.23
C GLN A 43 -11.47 16.14 19.83
N PRO A 44 -12.64 16.64 20.28
CA PRO A 44 -13.93 16.16 19.79
C PRO A 44 -14.00 16.19 18.26
N GLY A 45 -14.43 15.08 17.65
CA GLY A 45 -14.57 14.96 16.19
C GLY A 45 -13.27 14.63 15.44
N ALA A 46 -12.12 14.48 16.11
CA ALA A 46 -10.85 14.14 15.46
C ALA A 46 -10.91 12.82 14.67
N ASP A 47 -11.53 11.78 15.23
CA ASP A 47 -11.65 10.47 14.56
C ASP A 47 -12.51 10.55 13.30
N GLN A 48 -13.63 11.29 13.36
CA GLN A 48 -14.50 11.49 12.20
C GLN A 48 -13.79 12.30 11.11
N LEU A 49 -13.05 13.34 11.49
CA LEU A 49 -12.27 14.13 10.53
C LEU A 49 -11.18 13.28 9.88
N LEU A 50 -10.45 12.49 10.66
CA LEU A 50 -9.45 11.56 10.15
C LEU A 50 -10.07 10.55 9.17
N GLU A 51 -11.23 10.00 9.51
CA GLU A 51 -11.96 9.08 8.67
C GLU A 51 -12.42 9.72 7.36
N ASN A 52 -12.96 10.95 7.40
CA ASN A 52 -13.33 11.70 6.21
C ASN A 52 -12.11 11.99 5.31
N ASN A 53 -10.97 12.34 5.90
CA ASN A 53 -9.73 12.58 5.17
C ASN A 53 -9.24 11.30 4.47
N LYS A 54 -9.31 10.14 5.14
CA LYS A 54 -8.97 8.84 4.53
C LYS A 54 -9.89 8.52 3.35
N GLN A 55 -11.21 8.68 3.50
CA GLN A 55 -12.16 8.44 2.43
C GLN A 55 -11.88 9.32 1.21
N THR A 56 -11.63 10.60 1.45
CA THR A 56 -11.30 11.59 0.40
C THR A 56 -10.03 11.18 -0.35
N LEU A 57 -8.96 10.85 0.38
CA LEU A 57 -7.70 10.41 -0.24
C LEU A 57 -7.94 9.19 -1.15
N ILE A 58 -8.67 8.19 -0.68
CA ILE A 58 -8.88 6.94 -1.44
C ILE A 58 -9.76 7.20 -2.69
N ALA A 59 -10.76 8.08 -2.57
CA ALA A 59 -11.58 8.50 -3.70
C ALA A 59 -10.77 9.21 -4.79
N GLU A 60 -9.82 10.08 -4.39
CA GLU A 60 -8.90 10.73 -5.33
C GLU A 60 -7.85 9.75 -5.88
N PHE A 61 -7.38 8.82 -5.04
CA PHE A 61 -6.35 7.86 -5.39
C PHE A 61 -6.75 6.98 -6.56
N VAL A 62 -8.00 6.48 -6.58
CA VAL A 62 -8.50 5.64 -7.68
C VAL A 62 -8.69 6.40 -9.00
N GLN A 63 -8.60 7.73 -9.00
CA GLN A 63 -8.66 8.58 -10.19
C GLN A 63 -7.28 8.92 -10.75
N ARG A 64 -6.19 8.61 -10.03
CA ARG A 64 -4.82 8.90 -10.49
C ARG A 64 -4.53 8.14 -11.77
N SER A 65 -3.88 8.79 -12.74
CA SER A 65 -3.54 8.18 -14.04
C SER A 65 -2.81 6.85 -13.87
N ARG A 66 -1.85 6.77 -12.93
CA ARG A 66 -1.10 5.54 -12.63
C ARG A 66 -2.02 4.39 -12.17
N PHE A 67 -3.02 4.70 -11.36
CA PHE A 67 -4.02 3.72 -10.91
C PHE A 67 -4.89 3.28 -12.09
N LEU A 68 -5.40 4.22 -12.89
CA LEU A 68 -6.25 3.93 -14.05
C LEU A 68 -5.52 3.17 -15.16
N THR A 69 -4.20 3.32 -15.28
CA THR A 69 -3.38 2.51 -16.20
C THR A 69 -3.39 1.04 -15.82
N VAL A 70 -3.31 0.73 -14.51
CA VAL A 70 -3.30 -0.65 -14.01
C VAL A 70 -4.72 -1.21 -13.87
N PHE A 71 -5.66 -0.35 -13.48
CA PHE A 71 -7.06 -0.69 -13.28
C PHE A 71 -7.98 0.19 -14.14
N PRO A 72 -8.04 -0.04 -15.47
CA PRO A 72 -8.95 0.67 -16.36
C PRO A 72 -10.40 0.58 -15.89
N ILE A 73 -11.17 1.63 -16.16
CA ILE A 73 -12.60 1.70 -15.82
C ILE A 73 -13.40 0.60 -16.57
N SER A 74 -12.89 0.13 -17.70
CA SER A 74 -13.48 -0.97 -18.48
C SER A 74 -13.33 -2.35 -17.85
N MET A 75 -12.54 -2.50 -16.78
CA MET A 75 -12.43 -3.79 -16.07
C MET A 75 -13.76 -4.16 -15.41
N THR A 76 -14.11 -5.44 -15.48
CA THR A 76 -15.26 -5.96 -14.72
C THR A 76 -14.98 -5.91 -13.22
N ALA A 77 -16.04 -5.98 -12.40
CA ALA A 77 -15.91 -6.04 -10.94
C ALA A 77 -15.02 -7.21 -10.49
N ALA A 78 -15.22 -8.40 -11.07
CA ALA A 78 -14.40 -9.58 -10.83
C ALA A 78 -12.93 -9.32 -11.16
N GLN A 79 -12.62 -8.85 -12.38
CA GLN A 79 -11.25 -8.56 -12.79
C GLN A 79 -10.57 -7.56 -11.86
N PHE A 80 -11.28 -6.52 -11.43
CA PHE A 80 -10.77 -5.52 -10.52
C PHE A 80 -10.40 -6.11 -9.15
N VAL A 81 -11.31 -6.86 -8.53
CA VAL A 81 -11.08 -7.48 -7.22
C VAL A 81 -9.99 -8.55 -7.31
N ASP A 82 -10.01 -9.39 -8.35
CA ASP A 82 -9.03 -10.46 -8.54
C ASP A 82 -7.62 -9.89 -8.74
N THR A 83 -7.50 -8.81 -9.53
CA THR A 83 -6.21 -8.13 -9.74
C THR A 83 -5.72 -7.46 -8.46
N LEU A 84 -6.61 -6.83 -7.69
CA LEU A 84 -6.26 -6.28 -6.37
C LEU A 84 -5.77 -7.37 -5.43
N ASN A 85 -6.48 -8.50 -5.35
CA ASN A 85 -6.13 -9.60 -4.47
C ASN A 85 -4.79 -10.23 -4.87
N ALA A 86 -4.57 -10.44 -6.17
CA ALA A 86 -3.29 -10.93 -6.68
C ALA A 86 -2.13 -9.99 -6.32
N ASN A 87 -2.33 -8.68 -6.46
CA ASN A 87 -1.34 -7.68 -6.09
C ASN A 87 -1.11 -7.58 -4.57
N ALA A 88 -2.11 -7.94 -3.78
CA ALA A 88 -2.05 -8.07 -2.33
C ALA A 88 -1.43 -9.41 -1.86
N GLY A 89 -0.96 -10.25 -2.78
CA GLY A 89 -0.38 -11.55 -2.45
C GLY A 89 -1.41 -12.62 -2.08
N GLY A 90 -2.68 -12.43 -2.46
CA GLY A 90 -3.78 -13.35 -2.14
C GLY A 90 -4.31 -13.18 -0.72
N ALA A 91 -4.29 -11.96 -0.17
CA ALA A 91 -4.73 -11.66 1.19
C ALA A 91 -6.21 -11.99 1.45
N LEU A 92 -7.09 -11.84 0.46
CA LEU A 92 -8.52 -12.10 0.63
C LEU A 92 -8.81 -13.60 0.59
N SER A 93 -9.61 -14.07 1.53
CA SER A 93 -10.29 -15.36 1.43
C SER A 93 -11.26 -15.39 0.24
N GLN A 94 -11.66 -16.59 -0.19
CA GLN A 94 -12.62 -16.76 -1.28
C GLN A 94 -13.96 -16.05 -0.98
N SER A 95 -14.44 -16.13 0.26
CA SER A 95 -15.67 -15.47 0.69
C SER A 95 -15.58 -13.95 0.65
N GLU A 96 -14.46 -13.37 1.09
CA GLU A 96 -14.26 -11.91 1.07
C GLU A 96 -14.18 -11.40 -0.36
N ARG A 97 -13.45 -12.12 -1.21
CA ARG A 97 -13.38 -11.84 -2.64
C ARG A 97 -14.78 -11.84 -3.26
N ASP A 98 -15.57 -12.90 -3.03
CA ASP A 98 -16.89 -13.02 -3.64
C ASP A 98 -17.87 -11.95 -3.15
N GLN A 99 -17.78 -11.58 -1.88
CA GLN A 99 -18.55 -10.46 -1.34
C GLN A 99 -18.17 -9.12 -2.00
N LEU A 100 -16.88 -8.82 -2.13
CA LEU A 100 -16.43 -7.57 -2.74
C LEU A 100 -16.79 -7.48 -4.22
N VAL A 101 -16.79 -8.61 -4.94
CA VAL A 101 -17.27 -8.66 -6.34
C VAL A 101 -18.77 -8.40 -6.41
N SER A 102 -19.57 -9.01 -5.53
CA SER A 102 -21.02 -8.78 -5.45
C SER A 102 -21.35 -7.32 -5.13
N ASP A 103 -20.68 -6.76 -4.12
CA ASP A 103 -20.89 -5.37 -3.68
C ASP A 103 -20.53 -4.37 -4.78
N LEU A 104 -19.44 -4.62 -5.52
CA LEU A 104 -19.03 -3.76 -6.62
C LEU A 104 -19.95 -3.90 -7.84
N THR A 105 -20.40 -5.12 -8.13
CA THR A 105 -21.30 -5.39 -9.27
C THR A 105 -22.66 -4.76 -9.05
N SER A 106 -23.18 -4.80 -7.82
CA SER A 106 -24.47 -4.19 -7.44
C SER A 106 -24.40 -2.68 -7.22
N GLY A 107 -23.19 -2.10 -7.15
CA GLY A 107 -22.98 -0.69 -6.82
C GLY A 107 -23.11 -0.37 -5.33
N ALA A 108 -23.25 -1.38 -4.45
CA ALA A 108 -23.24 -1.21 -3.00
C ALA A 108 -21.88 -0.69 -2.49
N LYS A 109 -20.78 -1.02 -3.20
CA LYS A 109 -19.46 -0.42 -3.00
C LYS A 109 -18.93 0.18 -4.29
N THR A 110 -18.27 1.33 -4.14
CA THR A 110 -17.44 1.93 -5.19
C THR A 110 -16.07 1.24 -5.28
N ARG A 111 -15.34 1.46 -6.38
CA ARG A 111 -13.94 0.99 -6.53
C ARG A 111 -13.04 1.50 -5.41
N ALA A 112 -13.26 2.72 -4.93
CA ALA A 112 -12.53 3.29 -3.79
C ALA A 112 -12.79 2.51 -2.50
N GLN A 113 -14.05 2.16 -2.22
CA GLN A 113 -14.42 1.37 -1.04
C GLN A 113 -13.90 -0.07 -1.12
N VAL A 114 -13.88 -0.68 -2.32
CA VAL A 114 -13.29 -2.00 -2.53
C VAL A 114 -11.77 -1.95 -2.33
N LEU A 115 -11.08 -0.98 -2.94
CA LEU A 115 -9.64 -0.79 -2.75
C LEU A 115 -9.31 -0.62 -1.26
N ARG A 116 -10.11 0.17 -0.54
CA ARG A 116 -9.95 0.35 0.90
C ARG A 116 -10.11 -0.97 1.66
N ALA A 117 -11.15 -1.74 1.37
CA ALA A 117 -11.40 -3.01 2.05
C ALA A 117 -10.21 -3.96 1.89
N VAL A 118 -9.63 -4.07 0.69
CA VAL A 118 -8.41 -4.87 0.47
C VAL A 118 -7.20 -4.26 1.17
N ALA A 119 -7.03 -2.93 1.15
CA ALA A 119 -5.89 -2.26 1.77
C ALA A 119 -5.88 -2.32 3.31
N GLU A 120 -7.06 -2.44 3.93
CA GLU A 120 -7.25 -2.55 5.38
C GLU A 120 -7.36 -4.02 5.83
N ASP A 121 -7.19 -4.98 4.91
CA ASP A 121 -7.23 -6.40 5.20
C ASP A 121 -6.12 -6.80 6.19
N PRO A 122 -6.43 -7.53 7.27
CA PRO A 122 -5.44 -7.93 8.27
C PRO A 122 -4.28 -8.78 7.73
N ASP A 123 -4.55 -9.66 6.75
CA ASP A 123 -3.53 -10.54 6.18
C ASP A 123 -2.57 -9.75 5.30
N LEU A 124 -3.09 -8.77 4.54
CA LEU A 124 -2.25 -7.82 3.82
C LEU A 124 -1.41 -6.97 4.78
N PHE A 125 -2.00 -6.46 5.85
CA PHE A 125 -1.28 -5.68 6.85
C PHE A 125 -0.14 -6.50 7.47
N ALA A 126 -0.40 -7.75 7.84
CA ALA A 126 0.60 -8.64 8.39
C ALA A 126 1.76 -8.87 7.40
N ALA A 127 1.44 -9.13 6.14
CA ALA A 127 2.42 -9.38 5.07
C ALA A 127 3.29 -8.15 4.73
N GLU A 128 2.70 -6.95 4.72
CA GLU A 128 3.39 -5.73 4.26
C GLU A 128 3.95 -4.86 5.40
N SER A 129 3.56 -5.07 6.66
CA SER A 129 3.94 -4.24 7.81
C SER A 129 5.45 -3.91 7.87
N ASN A 130 6.30 -4.92 7.79
CA ASN A 130 7.76 -4.73 7.84
C ASN A 130 8.29 -3.98 6.62
N ARG A 131 7.77 -4.29 5.43
CA ARG A 131 8.17 -3.67 4.16
C ARG A 131 7.81 -2.19 4.13
N ALA A 132 6.59 -1.87 4.54
CA ALA A 132 6.07 -0.52 4.66
C ALA A 132 6.79 0.27 5.77
N PHE A 133 7.14 -0.37 6.88
CA PHE A 133 7.90 0.27 7.95
C PHE A 133 9.28 0.72 7.47
N VAL A 134 10.06 -0.16 6.84
CA VAL A 134 11.39 0.21 6.29
C VAL A 134 11.25 1.36 5.29
N LEU A 135 10.27 1.27 4.39
CA LEU A 135 10.04 2.31 3.39
C LEU A 135 9.71 3.66 4.05
N THR A 136 8.90 3.65 5.11
CA THR A 136 8.57 4.86 5.87
C THR A 136 9.80 5.47 6.55
N GLN A 137 10.78 4.67 6.98
CA GLN A 137 12.05 5.20 7.49
C GLN A 137 12.86 5.91 6.38
N TYR A 138 12.91 5.35 5.18
CA TYR A 138 13.52 6.02 4.03
C TYR A 138 12.84 7.36 3.72
N PHE A 139 11.51 7.40 3.79
CA PHE A 139 10.77 8.62 3.49
C PHE A 139 10.84 9.68 4.58
N GLY A 140 10.58 9.30 5.83
CA GLY A 140 10.49 10.24 6.95
C GLY A 140 11.85 10.71 7.44
N TYR A 141 12.76 9.76 7.66
CA TYR A 141 14.08 10.03 8.23
C TYR A 141 15.11 10.40 7.14
N LEU A 142 15.24 9.56 6.10
CA LEU A 142 16.25 9.79 5.05
C LEU A 142 15.79 10.75 3.94
N ARG A 143 14.50 11.08 3.87
CA ARG A 143 13.92 12.01 2.88
C ARG A 143 14.25 11.64 1.43
N ARG A 144 14.32 10.34 1.10
CA ARG A 144 14.63 9.84 -0.26
C ARG A 144 13.94 8.51 -0.57
N ASN A 145 13.82 8.15 -1.84
CA ASN A 145 13.49 6.78 -2.22
C ASN A 145 14.68 5.85 -1.95
N PRO A 146 14.45 4.54 -1.73
CA PRO A 146 15.54 3.63 -1.40
C PRO A 146 16.64 3.51 -2.46
N ASN A 147 16.29 3.73 -3.72
CA ASN A 147 17.19 3.64 -4.87
C ASN A 147 17.58 5.00 -5.47
N ASP A 148 17.33 6.10 -4.75
CA ASP A 148 17.87 7.40 -5.12
C ASP A 148 19.35 7.47 -4.73
N ALA A 149 20.12 8.29 -5.45
CA ALA A 149 21.55 8.53 -5.18
C ALA A 149 21.81 8.83 -3.69
N PRO A 150 22.92 8.34 -3.11
CA PRO A 150 24.07 7.69 -3.77
C PRO A 150 23.86 6.21 -4.14
N ASP A 151 22.73 5.62 -3.75
CA ASP A 151 22.39 4.25 -4.16
C ASP A 151 21.87 4.24 -5.61
N SER A 152 21.95 3.09 -6.26
CA SER A 152 21.39 2.87 -7.60
C SER A 152 20.43 1.68 -7.65
N ASP A 153 20.23 1.00 -6.52
CA ASP A 153 19.46 -0.22 -6.38
C ASP A 153 18.75 -0.25 -5.02
N TYR A 154 18.12 -1.38 -4.68
CA TYR A 154 17.39 -1.57 -3.42
C TYR A 154 18.17 -2.40 -2.40
N THR A 155 19.50 -2.51 -2.52
CA THR A 155 20.35 -3.31 -1.63
C THR A 155 20.21 -2.88 -0.17
N GLY A 156 20.26 -1.58 0.10
CA GLY A 156 20.08 -1.04 1.46
C GLY A 156 18.69 -1.36 2.03
N TYR A 157 17.64 -1.23 1.21
CA TYR A 157 16.28 -1.58 1.60
C TYR A 157 16.15 -3.06 1.94
N GLY A 158 16.69 -3.93 1.08
CA GLY A 158 16.72 -5.38 1.29
C GLY A 158 17.46 -5.77 2.57
N PHE A 159 18.58 -5.11 2.86
CA PHE A 159 19.34 -5.32 4.09
C PHE A 159 18.51 -5.03 5.34
N TRP A 160 17.89 -3.84 5.44
CA TRP A 160 17.09 -3.46 6.60
C TRP A 160 15.83 -4.31 6.76
N LEU A 161 15.16 -4.63 5.65
CA LEU A 161 14.03 -5.56 5.66
C LEU A 161 14.45 -6.93 6.19
N GLY A 162 15.59 -7.45 5.74
CA GLY A 162 16.17 -8.69 6.23
C GLY A 162 16.40 -8.67 7.74
N LYS A 163 16.94 -7.56 8.28
CA LYS A 163 17.16 -7.37 9.73
C LYS A 163 15.85 -7.39 10.53
N LEU A 164 14.83 -6.64 10.11
CA LEU A 164 13.54 -6.65 10.81
C LEU A 164 12.86 -8.03 10.80
N ASN A 165 12.94 -8.73 9.67
CA ASN A 165 12.42 -10.09 9.56
C ASN A 165 13.17 -11.09 10.46
N GLN A 166 14.47 -10.88 10.70
CA GLN A 166 15.25 -11.69 11.65
C GLN A 166 14.81 -11.44 13.09
N PHE A 167 14.62 -10.19 13.50
CA PHE A 167 14.19 -9.85 14.86
C PHE A 167 12.79 -10.37 15.20
N LYS A 168 11.82 -10.30 14.26
CA LYS A 168 10.49 -10.90 14.47
C LYS A 168 10.56 -12.40 14.78
N ARG A 169 11.47 -13.14 14.13
CA ARG A 169 11.61 -14.59 14.32
C ARG A 169 12.29 -14.99 15.64
N GLN A 170 12.96 -14.07 16.33
CA GLN A 170 13.65 -14.35 17.59
C GLN A 170 12.77 -14.11 18.83
N LEU A 171 11.53 -13.62 18.65
CA LEU A 171 10.57 -13.31 19.71
C LEU A 171 9.37 -14.28 19.74
N CYS A 172 9.49 -15.41 19.03
CA CYS A 172 8.51 -16.51 19.02
C CYS A 172 9.18 -17.81 19.49
#